data_AF-A0A954XWV3-F1
#
_entry.id   AF-A0A954XWV3-F1
#
_cell.length_a   1.000
_cell.length_b   1.000
_cell.length_c   1.000
_cell.angle_alpha   90.00
_cell.angle_beta   90.00
_cell.angle_gamma   90.00
#
_symmetry.space_group_name_H-M   'P 1'
#
loop_
_entity.id
_entity.type
_entity.pdbx_description
1 polymer ?
#
loop_
_entity_poly.entity_id
_entity_poly.type
_entity_poly.pdbx_seq_one_letter_code
_entity_poly.pdbx_strand_id
1 'polypeptide(L)'
;MTDQDFANSDFTEYVSLELDDPRAEQLDALDDVLYSALDGTPAAVAAAEQAWGDAIADLGPAALRSSQRHFLDYANSLRRTLSAQAFVSPGRIAAVLKIIALLSCLDA
;
A
#
# COMPACT_ATOMS: atom_id res chain seq x y z
N MET A 1 -27.17 -18.32 45.09
CA MET A 1 -26.24 -19.08 44.23
C MET A 1 -26.35 -18.44 42.86
N THR A 2 -25.46 -17.49 42.62
CA THR A 2 -25.25 -16.70 41.40
C THR A 2 -24.59 -17.57 40.36
N ASP A 3 -25.04 -17.49 39.10
CA ASP A 3 -24.34 -17.84 37.85
C ASP A 3 -25.43 -17.88 36.76
N GLN A 4 -25.33 -17.30 35.57
CA GLN A 4 -24.21 -16.64 34.91
C GLN A 4 -24.82 -15.90 33.71
N ASP A 5 -24.48 -14.61 33.57
CA ASP A 5 -24.69 -13.84 32.35
C ASP A 5 -24.05 -14.55 31.16
N PHE A 6 -24.86 -14.92 30.17
CA PHE A 6 -24.39 -15.07 28.80
C PHE A 6 -25.15 -14.07 27.93
N ALA A 7 -24.86 -12.79 28.20
CA ALA A 7 -24.86 -11.78 27.17
C ALA A 7 -23.87 -12.23 26.09
N ASN A 8 -24.34 -13.06 25.16
CA ASN A 8 -23.64 -13.33 23.91
C ASN A 8 -23.82 -12.09 23.01
N SER A 9 -23.28 -10.97 23.48
CA SER A 9 -22.96 -9.80 22.68
C SER A 9 -21.69 -10.11 21.89
N ASP A 10 -21.77 -11.15 21.06
CA ASP A 10 -20.86 -11.33 19.94
C ASP A 10 -21.57 -10.84 18.69
N PHE A 11 -22.08 -9.60 18.78
CA PHE A 11 -22.25 -8.80 17.59
C PHE A 11 -20.83 -8.34 17.28
N THR A 12 -20.10 -9.20 16.57
CA THR A 12 -18.91 -8.79 15.86
C THR A 12 -19.36 -7.60 15.03
N GLU A 13 -19.06 -6.41 15.51
CA GLU A 13 -19.13 -5.16 14.78
C GLU A 13 -18.10 -5.33 13.67
N TYR A 14 -18.50 -6.06 12.63
CA TYR A 14 -17.94 -5.91 11.32
C TYR A 14 -18.16 -4.45 11.02
N VAL A 15 -17.12 -3.66 11.29
CA VAL A 15 -16.95 -2.34 10.71
C VAL A 15 -16.99 -2.59 9.21
N SER A 16 -18.20 -2.60 8.66
CA SER A 16 -18.47 -2.26 7.28
C SER A 16 -17.93 -0.85 7.17
N LEU A 17 -16.64 -0.74 6.83
CA LEU A 17 -16.05 0.46 6.25
C LEU A 17 -17.11 0.97 5.27
N GLU A 18 -17.70 2.11 5.60
CA GLU A 18 -18.73 2.73 4.78
C GLU A 18 -18.18 2.77 3.35
N LEU A 19 -18.84 2.05 2.45
CA LEU A 19 -18.46 1.87 1.05
C LEU A 19 -18.41 3.19 0.25
N ASP A 20 -18.63 4.33 0.92
CA ASP A 20 -18.70 5.68 0.37
C ASP A 20 -17.68 6.65 1.01
N ASP A 21 -16.65 6.17 1.74
CA ASP A 21 -15.56 7.07 2.17
C ASP A 21 -14.68 7.44 0.97
N PRO A 22 -14.73 8.70 0.47
CA PRO A 22 -13.93 9.12 -0.68
C PRO A 22 -12.41 8.97 -0.43
N ARG A 23 -11.98 8.90 0.83
CA ARG A 23 -10.57 8.64 1.18
C ARG A 23 -10.19 7.18 0.98
N ALA A 24 -11.12 6.26 1.21
CA ALA A 24 -10.88 4.83 0.96
C ALA A 24 -10.74 4.56 -0.53
N GLU A 25 -11.59 5.18 -1.37
CA GLU A 25 -11.47 5.09 -2.83
C GLU A 25 -10.14 5.68 -3.35
N GLN A 26 -9.70 6.81 -2.79
CA GLN A 26 -8.42 7.42 -3.16
C GLN A 26 -7.22 6.53 -2.78
N LEU A 27 -7.29 5.84 -1.64
CA LEU A 27 -6.27 4.88 -1.24
C LEU A 27 -6.27 3.65 -2.14
N ASP A 28 -7.44 3.08 -2.47
CA ASP A 28 -7.54 1.92 -3.36
C ASP A 28 -7.02 2.23 -4.77
N ALA A 29 -7.36 3.40 -5.32
CA ALA A 29 -6.83 3.86 -6.59
C ALA A 29 -5.30 4.09 -6.55
N LEU A 30 -4.77 4.58 -5.44
CA LEU A 30 -3.33 4.72 -5.24
C LEU A 30 -2.65 3.34 -5.20
N ASP A 31 -3.27 2.37 -4.55
CA ASP A 31 -2.76 1.02 -4.40
C ASP A 31 -2.58 0.35 -5.77
N ASP A 32 -3.59 0.43 -6.65
CA ASP A 32 -3.54 -0.09 -8.01
C ASP A 32 -2.35 0.47 -8.82
N VAL A 33 -2.13 1.79 -8.73
CA VAL A 33 -1.02 2.45 -9.45
C VAL A 33 0.33 2.02 -8.89
N LEU A 34 0.48 1.95 -7.58
CA LEU A 34 1.73 1.56 -6.93
C LEU A 34 2.08 0.09 -7.23
N TYR A 35 1.10 -0.82 -7.21
CA TYR A 35 1.33 -2.21 -7.57
C TYR A 35 1.65 -2.38 -9.05
N SER A 36 0.97 -1.67 -9.94
CA SER A 36 1.27 -1.69 -11.38
C SER A 36 2.70 -1.22 -11.69
N ALA A 37 3.20 -0.23 -10.95
CA ALA A 37 4.57 0.25 -11.13
C ALA A 37 5.64 -0.82 -10.88
N LEU A 38 5.36 -1.82 -10.04
CA LEU A 38 6.29 -2.89 -9.71
C LEU A 38 6.51 -3.90 -10.85
N ASP A 39 5.71 -3.83 -11.92
CA ASP A 39 5.90 -4.67 -13.11
C ASP A 39 7.05 -4.18 -14.01
N GLY A 40 7.60 -2.99 -13.75
CA GLY A 40 8.85 -2.56 -14.37
C GLY A 40 8.72 -1.64 -15.56
N THR A 41 7.51 -1.14 -15.87
CA THR A 41 7.35 -0.18 -16.98
C THR A 41 7.70 1.24 -16.51
N PRO A 42 8.53 2.00 -17.27
CA PRO A 42 8.87 3.36 -16.88
C PRO A 42 7.65 4.29 -16.75
N ALA A 43 6.62 4.07 -17.58
CA ALA A 43 5.38 4.83 -17.54
C ALA A 43 4.59 4.59 -16.24
N ALA A 44 4.47 3.33 -15.78
CA ALA A 44 3.78 3.03 -14.53
C ALA A 44 4.55 3.58 -13.32
N VAL A 45 5.89 3.55 -13.34
CA VAL A 45 6.69 4.16 -12.26
C VAL A 45 6.49 5.69 -12.21
N ALA A 46 6.46 6.37 -13.36
CA ALA A 46 6.19 7.80 -13.39
C ALA A 46 4.76 8.13 -12.89
N ALA A 47 3.78 7.31 -13.25
CA ALA A 47 2.41 7.45 -12.75
C ALA A 47 2.33 7.26 -11.23
N ALA A 48 3.07 6.29 -10.68
CA ALA A 48 3.17 6.08 -9.24
C ALA A 48 3.84 7.24 -8.50
N GLU A 49 4.91 7.82 -9.05
CA GLU A 49 5.57 9.01 -8.49
C GLU A 49 4.58 10.18 -8.40
N GLN A 50 3.81 10.42 -9.46
CA GLN A 50 2.79 11.48 -9.48
C GLN A 50 1.64 11.18 -8.51
N ALA A 51 1.04 9.99 -8.58
CA ALA A 51 -0.09 9.61 -7.73
C ALA A 51 0.27 9.64 -6.24
N TRP A 52 1.49 9.24 -5.87
CA TRP A 52 1.98 9.34 -4.51
C TRP A 52 2.10 10.80 -4.04
N GLY A 53 2.62 11.68 -4.90
CA GLY A 53 2.69 13.12 -4.61
C GLY A 53 1.31 13.76 -4.42
N ASP A 54 0.37 13.44 -5.31
CA ASP A 54 -1.01 13.93 -5.26
C ASP A 54 -1.71 13.42 -3.98
N ALA A 55 -1.54 12.14 -3.65
CA ALA A 55 -2.09 11.56 -2.43
C ALA A 55 -1.52 12.20 -1.15
N ILE A 56 -0.23 12.54 -1.12
CA ILE A 56 0.35 13.28 0.02
C ILE A 56 -0.28 14.66 0.15
N ALA A 57 -0.51 15.36 -0.96
CA ALA A 57 -1.11 16.68 -0.97
C ALA A 57 -2.59 16.65 -0.51
N ASP A 58 -3.35 15.64 -0.94
CA ASP A 58 -4.79 15.56 -0.72
C ASP A 58 -5.17 14.91 0.63
N LEU A 59 -4.54 13.78 0.97
CA LEU A 59 -4.86 13.00 2.18
C LEU A 59 -3.96 13.35 3.36
N GLY A 60 -2.78 13.88 3.09
CA GLY A 60 -1.75 14.15 4.08
C GLY A 60 -0.94 12.90 4.47
N PRO A 61 0.30 13.09 4.94
CA PRO A 61 1.23 11.99 5.21
C PRO A 61 0.74 11.05 6.33
N ALA A 62 -0.03 11.56 7.31
CA ALA A 62 -0.53 10.75 8.42
C ALA A 62 -1.51 9.66 7.97
N ALA A 63 -2.38 9.96 6.99
CA ALA A 63 -3.33 9.01 6.44
C ALA A 63 -2.63 7.90 5.64
N LEU A 64 -1.54 8.25 4.95
CA LEU A 64 -0.79 7.33 4.10
C LEU A 64 0.13 6.37 4.84
N ARG A 65 0.51 6.63 6.10
CA ARG A 65 1.52 5.80 6.81
C ARG A 65 1.18 4.32 6.86
N SER A 66 -0.09 3.97 7.03
CA SER A 66 -0.51 2.57 7.10
C SER A 66 -0.28 1.88 5.75
N SER A 67 -0.79 2.48 4.67
CA SER A 67 -0.62 1.97 3.31
C SER A 67 0.86 1.97 2.90
N GLN A 68 1.60 3.05 3.18
CA GLN A 68 3.05 3.17 2.93
C GLN A 68 3.82 1.97 3.49
N ARG A 69 3.54 1.59 4.74
CA ARG A 69 4.20 0.47 5.40
C ARG A 69 3.90 -0.84 4.69
N HIS A 70 2.63 -1.10 4.35
CA HIS A 70 2.23 -2.28 3.60
C HIS A 70 2.92 -2.34 2.23
N PHE A 71 3.03 -1.21 1.53
CA PHE A 71 3.74 -1.13 0.26
C PHE A 71 5.23 -1.40 0.39
N LEU A 72 5.89 -0.80 1.39
CA LEU A 72 7.30 -1.01 1.64
C LEU A 72 7.58 -2.48 1.97
N ASP A 73 6.75 -3.12 2.79
CA ASP A 73 6.87 -4.53 3.12
C ASP A 73 6.73 -5.40 1.86
N TYR A 74 5.72 -5.13 1.03
CA TYR A 74 5.53 -5.84 -0.23
C TYR A 74 6.69 -5.63 -1.21
N ALA A 75 7.09 -4.38 -1.46
CA ALA A 75 8.16 -4.05 -2.40
C ALA A 75 9.50 -4.64 -1.95
N ASN A 76 9.79 -4.65 -0.64
CA ASN A 76 10.98 -5.31 -0.10
C ASN A 76 10.92 -6.83 -0.25
N SER A 77 9.75 -7.45 -0.03
CA SER A 77 9.55 -8.88 -0.27
C SER A 77 9.79 -9.22 -1.75
N LEU A 78 9.20 -8.43 -2.66
CA LEU A 78 9.38 -8.58 -4.09
C LEU A 78 10.85 -8.41 -4.51
N ARG A 79 11.55 -7.41 -3.95
CA ARG A 79 12.99 -7.23 -4.16
C ARG A 79 13.78 -8.48 -3.80
N ARG A 80 13.52 -9.08 -2.63
CA ARG A 80 14.21 -10.31 -2.20
C ARG A 80 13.94 -11.47 -3.17
N THR A 81 12.68 -11.63 -3.57
CA THR A 81 12.27 -12.66 -4.54
C THR A 81 12.96 -12.47 -5.89
N LEU A 82 12.97 -11.25 -6.42
CA LEU A 82 13.59 -10.91 -7.69
C LEU A 82 15.12 -11.10 -7.65
N SER A 83 15.77 -10.72 -6.55
CA SER A 83 17.22 -10.93 -6.36
C SER A 83 17.62 -12.40 -6.29
N ALA A 84 16.70 -13.30 -5.93
CA ALA A 84 16.95 -14.74 -5.88
C ALA A 84 16.70 -15.44 -7.23
N GLN A 85 16.13 -14.73 -8.22
CA GLN A 85 15.85 -15.30 -9.55
C GLN A 85 17.08 -15.27 -10.45
N ALA A 86 17.34 -16.38 -11.14
CA ALA A 86 18.45 -16.49 -12.10
C ALA A 86 18.26 -15.61 -13.35
N PHE A 87 17.01 -15.32 -13.73
CA PHE A 87 16.67 -14.48 -14.89
C PHE A 87 15.61 -13.47 -14.48
N VAL A 88 16.09 -12.29 -14.10
CA VAL A 88 15.23 -11.18 -13.70
C VAL A 88 15.31 -10.06 -14.74
N SER A 89 14.19 -9.43 -15.03
CA SER A 89 14.20 -8.22 -15.88
C SER A 89 14.89 -7.09 -15.12
N PRO A 90 15.96 -6.48 -15.67
CA PRO A 90 16.62 -5.33 -15.04
C PRO A 90 15.65 -4.16 -14.80
N GLY A 91 14.69 -3.96 -15.71
CA GLY A 91 13.67 -2.92 -15.57
C GLY A 91 12.75 -3.14 -14.37
N ARG A 92 12.43 -4.40 -14.07
CA ARG A 92 11.59 -4.76 -12.92
C ARG A 92 12.31 -4.51 -11.59
N ILE A 93 13.57 -4.91 -11.47
CA ILE A 93 14.38 -4.59 -10.29
C ILE A 93 14.52 -3.08 -10.12
N ALA A 94 14.81 -2.35 -11.19
CA ALA A 94 14.94 -0.90 -11.14
C ALA A 94 13.65 -0.22 -10.67
N ALA A 95 12.49 -0.65 -11.17
CA ALA A 95 11.20 -0.12 -10.72
C ALA A 95 10.93 -0.40 -9.25
N VAL A 96 11.15 -1.63 -8.77
CA VAL A 96 10.98 -1.96 -7.35
C VAL A 96 11.86 -1.09 -6.46
N LEU A 97 13.13 -0.86 -6.83
CA LEU A 97 14.02 0.02 -6.09
C LEU A 97 13.54 1.47 -6.08
N LYS A 98 13.02 1.96 -7.21
CA LYS A 98 12.46 3.32 -7.29
C LYS A 98 11.23 3.48 -6.42
N ILE A 99 10.31 2.52 -6.42
CA ILE A 99 9.11 2.56 -5.56
C ILE A 99 9.51 2.52 -4.08
N ILE A 100 10.48 1.69 -3.68
CA ILE A 100 10.99 1.71 -2.30
C ILE A 100 11.54 3.09 -1.95
N ALA A 101 12.34 3.71 -2.83
CA ALA A 101 12.91 5.03 -2.60
C ALA A 101 11.85 6.13 -2.49
N LEU A 102 10.86 6.12 -3.38
CA LEU A 102 9.70 7.02 -3.38
C LEU A 102 8.96 6.95 -2.04
N LEU A 103 8.60 5.73 -1.61
CA LEU A 103 7.84 5.51 -0.40
C LEU A 103 8.65 5.85 0.85
N SER A 104 9.97 5.68 0.83
CA SER A 104 10.85 6.01 1.96
C SER A 104 11.03 7.52 2.16
N CYS A 105 10.62 8.35 1.20
CA CYS A 105 10.73 9.80 1.30
C CYS A 105 9.73 10.44 2.28
N LEU A 106 8.67 9.73 2.69
CA LEU A 106 7.69 10.25 3.64
C LEU A 106 8.25 10.39 5.08
N ASP A 107 9.36 9.70 5.40
CA ASP A 107 9.99 9.69 6.72
C ASP A 107 11.11 10.75 6.88
N ALA A 108 11.38 11.57 5.85
CA ALA A 108 12.42 12.61 5.83
C ALA A 108 11.84 14.02 5.99
#